data_AF-A0A4Y2ET16-F1
#
_entry.id   AF-A0A4Y2ET16-F1
#
_cell.length_a   1.000
_cell.length_b   1.000
_cell.length_c   1.000
_cell.angle_alpha   90.00
_cell.angle_beta   90.00
_cell.angle_gamma   90.00
#
_symmetry.space_group_name_H-M   'P 1'
#
loop_
_entity.id
_entity.type
_entity.pdbx_description
1 polymer ?
#
loop_
_entity_poly.entity_id
_entity_poly.type
_entity_poly.pdbx_seq_one_letter_code
_entity_poly.pdbx_strand_id
1 'polypeptide(L)'
;MAFRWIQRLQAYDFEIQHRKGTPPPLSPRPCKESCKNCTNAEKSEIQKAQLEDPAIGPILEKKLNSEDQPSWQEFAPESPATKRYWPFWDSLHLKEGVLYRKCECDDGRSCRWQLILPKSRKAKSSARDS
;
A
#
# COMPACT_ATOMS: atom_id res chain seq x y z
N MET A 1 4.29 27.29 11.68
CA MET A 1 2.97 26.96 12.25
C MET A 1 2.92 25.46 12.49
N ALA A 2 3.26 25.02 13.69
CA ALA A 2 3.11 23.61 14.12
C ALA A 2 2.15 23.58 15.31
N PHE A 3 1.73 22.40 15.77
CA PHE A 3 1.05 22.17 17.06
C PHE A 3 -0.49 21.98 17.09
N ARG A 4 -1.13 21.46 16.03
CA ARG A 4 -2.48 20.86 16.21
C ARG A 4 -2.44 19.45 16.82
N TRP A 5 -1.32 18.74 16.69
CA TRP A 5 -1.20 17.35 17.12
C TRP A 5 -0.85 17.19 18.61
N ILE A 6 -0.21 18.17 19.25
CA ILE A 6 0.14 18.13 20.68
C ILE A 6 -1.11 18.09 21.56
N GLN A 7 -2.15 18.87 21.23
CA GLN A 7 -3.41 18.86 21.99
C GLN A 7 -4.08 17.48 22.03
N ARG A 8 -3.90 16.67 20.98
CA ARG A 8 -4.48 15.32 20.93
C ARG A 8 -3.72 14.32 21.81
N LEU A 9 -2.41 14.51 21.96
CA LEU A 9 -1.58 13.64 22.79
C LEU A 9 -1.76 13.92 24.28
N GLN A 10 -2.14 15.15 24.66
CA GLN A 10 -2.43 15.52 26.04
C GLN A 10 -3.63 14.76 26.66
N ALA A 11 -4.47 14.12 25.85
CA ALA A 11 -5.58 13.29 26.32
C ALA A 11 -5.14 11.88 26.78
N TYR A 12 -3.88 11.51 26.57
CA TYR A 12 -3.35 10.20 26.87
C TYR A 12 -2.19 10.32 27.87
N ASP A 13 -2.19 9.46 28.87
CA ASP A 13 -1.02 9.27 29.74
C ASP A 13 -0.12 8.21 29.11
N PHE A 14 1.12 8.56 28.78
CA PHE A 14 2.07 7.66 28.14
C PHE A 14 3.49 7.90 28.63
N GLU A 15 4.23 6.81 28.83
CA GLU A 15 5.64 6.87 29.16
C GLU A 15 6.50 6.79 27.89
N ILE A 16 7.40 7.74 27.72
CA ILE A 16 8.32 7.77 26.57
C ILE A 16 9.49 6.83 26.85
N GLN A 17 9.45 5.64 26.24
CA GLN A 17 10.59 4.72 26.29
C GLN A 17 11.54 4.92 25.11
N HIS A 18 12.79 5.25 25.42
CA HIS A 18 13.86 5.37 24.44
C HIS A 18 14.46 3.99 24.15
N ARG A 19 14.38 3.54 22.90
CA ARG A 19 15.02 2.29 22.45
C ARG A 19 16.33 2.62 21.73
N LYS A 20 17.45 2.01 22.15
CA LYS A 20 18.71 2.01 21.37
C LYS A 20 18.56 1.03 20.21
N GLY A 21 18.32 1.57 19.03
CA GLY A 21 18.23 0.79 17.79
C GLY A 21 17.64 1.66 16.68
N THR A 22 18.01 1.37 15.43
CA THR A 22 17.31 1.96 14.30
C THR A 22 15.87 1.47 14.32
N PRO A 23 14.85 2.35 14.34
CA PRO A 23 13.47 1.92 14.22
C PRO A 23 13.35 1.05 12.97
N PRO A 24 12.66 -0.09 13.01
CA PRO A 24 12.36 -0.81 11.78
C PRO A 24 11.67 0.17 10.84
N PRO A 25 11.98 0.14 9.53
CA PRO A 25 11.34 1.05 8.59
C PRO A 25 9.83 0.94 8.77
N LEU A 26 9.18 2.06 9.09
CA LEU A 26 7.75 2.14 9.47
C LEU A 26 6.78 1.71 8.35
N SER A 27 7.31 1.23 7.25
CA SER A 27 6.58 0.62 6.14
C SER A 27 7.56 -0.22 5.32
N PRO A 28 7.12 -1.33 4.68
CA PRO A 28 7.90 -1.99 3.64
C PRO A 28 8.35 -0.94 2.63
N ARG A 29 9.65 -0.88 2.30
CA ARG A 29 10.17 0.13 1.39
C ARG A 29 9.41 0.04 0.05
N PRO A 30 8.64 1.06 -0.35
CA PRO A 30 8.02 1.06 -1.66
C PRO A 30 9.12 1.04 -2.73
N CYS A 31 8.98 0.17 -3.74
CA CYS A 31 9.92 0.13 -4.85
C CYS A 31 9.95 1.50 -5.54
N LYS A 32 11.14 2.08 -5.71
CA LYS A 32 11.33 3.27 -6.55
C LYS A 32 11.06 2.89 -8.00
N GLU A 33 10.63 3.84 -8.85
CA GLU A 33 10.47 3.61 -10.29
C GLU A 33 11.75 3.07 -10.97
N SER A 34 12.92 3.38 -10.40
CA SER A 34 14.23 2.86 -10.84
C SER A 34 14.62 1.50 -10.25
N CYS A 35 13.68 0.75 -9.64
CA CYS A 35 13.99 -0.54 -9.04
C CYS A 35 14.41 -1.53 -10.13
N LYS A 36 15.65 -2.04 -10.02
CA LYS A 36 16.21 -3.02 -10.96
C LYS A 36 15.41 -4.34 -11.01
N ASN A 37 14.61 -4.62 -9.97
CA ASN A 37 13.69 -5.77 -9.87
C ASN A 37 12.26 -5.43 -10.36
N CYS A 38 12.07 -4.34 -11.11
CA CYS A 38 10.77 -3.95 -11.67
C CYS A 38 10.92 -3.60 -13.16
N THR A 39 11.72 -4.38 -13.89
CA THR A 39 11.89 -4.24 -15.35
C THR A 39 10.59 -4.60 -16.09
N ASN A 40 10.46 -4.18 -17.35
CA ASN A 40 9.24 -4.40 -18.16
C ASN A 40 8.85 -5.89 -18.30
N ALA A 41 9.80 -6.82 -18.30
CA ALA A 41 9.51 -8.26 -18.30
C ALA A 41 8.85 -8.72 -16.99
N GLU A 42 9.26 -8.14 -15.86
CA GLU A 42 8.63 -8.40 -14.56
C GLU A 42 7.23 -7.78 -14.43
N LYS A 43 6.89 -6.72 -15.19
CA LYS A 43 5.58 -6.05 -15.07
C LYS A 43 4.41 -6.95 -15.47
N SER A 44 4.55 -7.72 -16.55
CA SER A 44 3.55 -8.70 -16.98
C SER A 44 3.31 -9.77 -15.90
N GLU A 45 4.39 -10.29 -15.31
CA GLU A 45 4.30 -11.27 -14.23
C GLU A 45 3.70 -10.68 -12.96
N ILE A 46 4.02 -9.43 -12.64
CA ILE A 46 3.45 -8.71 -11.49
C ILE A 46 1.97 -8.46 -11.69
N GLN A 47 1.55 -8.03 -12.89
CA GLN A 47 0.14 -7.85 -13.24
C GLN A 47 -0.62 -9.16 -13.08
N LYS A 48 -0.10 -10.25 -13.67
CA LYS A 48 -0.71 -11.57 -13.55
C LYS A 48 -0.82 -12.00 -12.08
N ALA A 49 0.25 -11.83 -11.31
CA ALA A 49 0.24 -12.16 -9.89
C ALA A 49 -0.71 -11.29 -9.06
N GLN A 50 -0.96 -10.03 -9.44
CA GLN A 50 -1.96 -9.17 -8.81
C GLN A 50 -3.39 -9.65 -9.12
N LEU A 51 -3.66 -10.03 -10.37
CA LEU A 51 -4.94 -10.60 -10.78
C LEU A 51 -5.22 -11.93 -10.07
N GLU A 52 -4.22 -12.79 -9.94
CA GLU A 52 -4.32 -14.08 -9.24
C GLU A 52 -4.41 -13.93 -7.71
N ASP A 53 -4.04 -12.78 -7.13
CA ASP A 53 -4.13 -12.58 -5.69
C ASP A 53 -5.59 -12.30 -5.28
N PRO A 54 -6.22 -13.14 -4.45
CA PRO A 54 -7.63 -13.01 -4.09
C PRO A 54 -7.95 -11.73 -3.30
N ALA A 55 -6.94 -11.02 -2.77
CA ALA A 55 -7.13 -9.74 -2.10
C ALA A 55 -6.90 -8.53 -3.03
N ILE A 56 -6.19 -8.69 -4.15
CA ILE A 56 -5.82 -7.59 -5.06
C ILE A 56 -6.54 -7.69 -6.41
N GLY A 57 -6.79 -8.90 -6.91
CA GLY A 57 -7.46 -9.15 -8.18
C GLY A 57 -8.80 -8.41 -8.28
N PRO A 58 -9.73 -8.56 -7.32
CA PRO A 58 -11.04 -7.92 -7.43
C PRO A 58 -10.99 -6.39 -7.41
N ILE A 59 -10.04 -5.78 -6.66
CA ILE A 59 -9.86 -4.31 -6.67
C ILE A 59 -9.22 -3.85 -7.99
N LEU A 60 -8.28 -4.62 -8.54
CA LEU A 60 -7.65 -4.35 -9.83
C LEU A 60 -8.67 -4.44 -10.97
N GLU A 61 -9.49 -5.48 -11.02
CA GLU A 61 -10.56 -5.63 -12.01
C GLU A 61 -11.54 -4.46 -11.97
N LYS A 62 -12.03 -4.10 -10.77
CA LYS A 62 -12.92 -2.95 -10.62
C LYS A 62 -12.25 -1.66 -11.12
N LYS A 63 -10.96 -1.46 -10.82
CA LYS A 63 -10.21 -0.26 -11.24
C LYS A 63 -9.92 -0.23 -12.75
N LEU A 64 -9.88 -1.39 -13.41
CA LEU A 64 -9.80 -1.50 -14.87
C LEU A 64 -11.14 -1.18 -15.55
N ASN A 65 -12.25 -1.50 -14.88
CA ASN A 65 -13.60 -1.32 -15.42
C ASN A 65 -14.17 0.10 -15.19
N SER A 66 -13.75 0.78 -14.11
CA SER A 66 -14.21 2.13 -13.79
C SER A 66 -13.13 2.95 -13.08
N GLU A 67 -13.07 4.25 -13.36
CA GLU A 67 -12.24 5.19 -12.61
C GLU A 67 -12.90 5.62 -11.29
N ASP A 68 -14.23 5.70 -11.30
CA ASP A 68 -15.04 6.12 -10.16
C ASP A 68 -15.02 5.10 -9.03
N GLN A 69 -15.04 5.58 -7.79
CA GLN A 69 -15.09 4.71 -6.63
C GLN A 69 -16.41 3.93 -6.61
N PRO A 70 -16.36 2.59 -6.62
CA PRO A 70 -17.56 1.78 -6.54
C PRO A 70 -18.23 1.98 -5.19
N SER A 71 -19.56 1.84 -5.17
CA SER A 71 -20.34 1.94 -3.95
C SER A 71 -19.95 0.86 -2.95
N TRP A 72 -20.24 1.09 -1.67
CA TRP A 72 -20.00 0.08 -0.64
C TRP A 72 -20.74 -1.23 -0.90
N GLN A 73 -21.93 -1.18 -1.51
CA GLN A 73 -22.74 -2.38 -1.82
C GLN A 73 -22.04 -3.28 -2.83
N GLU A 74 -21.37 -2.71 -3.84
CA GLU A 74 -20.58 -3.45 -4.83
C GLU A 74 -19.30 -4.07 -4.24
N PHE A 75 -18.87 -3.58 -3.07
CA PHE A 75 -17.76 -4.13 -2.29
C PHE A 75 -18.21 -5.04 -1.15
N ALA A 76 -19.49 -5.02 -0.75
CA ALA A 76 -20.03 -5.83 0.32
C ALA A 76 -19.80 -7.35 0.15
N PRO A 77 -19.90 -7.96 -1.05
CA PRO A 77 -19.59 -9.38 -1.21
C PRO A 77 -18.08 -9.68 -1.20
N GLU A 78 -17.22 -8.67 -1.33
CA GLU A 78 -15.77 -8.86 -1.41
C GLU A 78 -15.16 -9.32 -0.08
N SER A 79 -13.99 -9.96 -0.18
CA SER A 79 -13.25 -10.41 0.99
C SER A 79 -12.85 -9.23 1.90
N PRO A 80 -12.71 -9.44 3.22
CA PRO A 80 -12.19 -8.42 4.12
C PRO A 80 -10.80 -7.89 3.72
N ALA A 81 -9.99 -8.70 3.03
CA ALA A 81 -8.67 -8.29 2.55
C ALA A 81 -8.76 -7.32 1.37
N THR A 82 -9.70 -7.55 0.45
CA THR A 82 -9.99 -6.66 -0.68
C THR A 82 -10.60 -5.35 -0.21
N LYS A 83 -11.55 -5.42 0.73
CA LYS A 83 -12.21 -4.23 1.34
C LYS A 83 -11.23 -3.24 1.98
N ARG A 84 -10.05 -3.69 2.42
CA ARG A 84 -9.00 -2.80 2.95
C ARG A 84 -8.52 -1.75 1.94
N TYR A 85 -8.67 -2.03 0.64
CA TYR A 85 -8.25 -1.12 -0.42
C TYR A 85 -9.34 -0.11 -0.81
N TRP A 86 -10.61 -0.38 -0.47
CA TRP A 86 -11.74 0.50 -0.79
C TRP A 86 -11.57 1.95 -0.28
N PRO A 87 -11.21 2.23 0.98
CA PRO A 87 -11.03 3.61 1.45
C PRO A 87 -9.81 4.32 0.81
N PHE A 88 -8.97 3.57 0.08
CA PHE A 88 -7.80 4.10 -0.60
C PHE A 88 -8.02 4.23 -2.11
N TRP A 89 -9.24 4.01 -2.62
CA TRP A 89 -9.54 3.96 -4.05
C TRP A 89 -8.97 5.13 -4.87
N ASP A 90 -9.13 6.35 -4.36
CA ASP A 90 -8.65 7.58 -5.03
C ASP A 90 -7.12 7.65 -5.10
N SER A 91 -6.46 6.98 -4.15
CA SER A 91 -5.00 6.84 -4.16
C SER A 91 -4.51 5.67 -4.99
N LEU A 92 -5.39 4.79 -5.48
CA LEU A 92 -5.01 3.68 -6.34
C LEU A 92 -4.97 4.14 -7.80
N HIS A 93 -3.88 3.80 -8.50
CA HIS A 93 -3.74 4.09 -9.92
C HIS A 93 -3.14 2.90 -10.67
N LEU A 94 -3.54 2.79 -11.92
CA LEU A 94 -2.99 1.81 -12.85
C LEU A 94 -1.84 2.43 -13.63
N LYS A 95 -0.73 1.69 -13.74
CA LYS A 95 0.35 1.99 -14.68
C LYS A 95 0.66 0.72 -15.46
N GLU A 96 0.42 0.74 -16.77
CA GLU A 96 0.61 -0.43 -17.64
C GLU A 96 -0.11 -1.69 -17.11
N GLY A 97 -1.31 -1.51 -16.56
CA GLY A 97 -2.13 -2.60 -16.01
C GLY A 97 -1.70 -3.11 -14.63
N VAL A 98 -0.64 -2.56 -14.04
CA VAL A 98 -0.21 -2.87 -12.67
C VAL A 98 -0.77 -1.84 -11.68
N LEU A 99 -1.28 -2.31 -10.55
CA LEU A 99 -1.87 -1.47 -9.50
C LEU A 99 -0.79 -0.89 -8.58
N TYR A 100 -0.79 0.44 -8.47
CA TYR A 100 0.03 1.23 -7.56
C TYR A 100 -0.85 2.02 -6.60
N ARG A 101 -0.28 2.35 -5.44
CA ARG A 101 -0.81 3.35 -4.53
C ARG A 101 0.03 4.62 -4.61
N LYS A 102 -0.60 5.75 -4.91
CA LYS A 102 -0.01 7.08 -4.80
C LYS A 102 -0.01 7.50 -3.33
N CYS A 103 1.14 7.86 -2.82
CA CYS A 103 1.29 8.51 -1.53
C CYS A 103 1.66 9.97 -1.79
N GLU A 104 0.89 10.88 -1.22
CA GLU A 104 1.25 12.29 -1.14
C GLU A 104 2.28 12.45 -0.03
N CYS A 105 3.39 13.14 -0.31
CA CYS A 105 4.33 13.55 0.72
C CYS A 105 3.91 14.93 1.25
N ASP A 106 3.94 15.11 2.57
CA ASP A 106 3.56 16.36 3.26
C ASP A 106 4.35 17.59 2.79
N ASP A 107 5.46 17.40 2.07
CA ASP A 107 6.32 18.46 1.54
C ASP A 107 5.83 19.06 0.21
N GLY A 108 4.77 18.52 -0.38
CA GLY A 108 4.18 18.96 -1.65
C GLY A 108 5.12 18.82 -2.87
N ARG A 109 6.32 18.27 -2.68
CA ARG A 109 7.40 18.28 -3.68
C ARG A 109 7.58 16.95 -4.40
N SER A 110 6.99 15.86 -3.91
CA SER A 110 7.08 14.56 -4.61
C SER A 110 5.83 13.69 -4.45
N CYS A 111 5.38 13.11 -5.57
CA CYS A 111 4.43 12.00 -5.58
C CYS A 111 5.21 10.69 -5.43
N ARG A 112 4.94 9.94 -4.36
CA ARG A 112 5.57 8.64 -4.15
C ARG A 112 4.63 7.52 -4.61
N TRP A 113 5.07 6.73 -5.58
CA TRP A 113 4.33 5.55 -6.04
C TRP A 113 4.77 4.31 -5.28
N GLN A 114 3.81 3.54 -4.74
CA GLN A 114 4.04 2.28 -4.06
C GLN A 114 3.39 1.14 -4.83
N LEU A 115 4.19 0.17 -5.29
CA LEU A 115 3.68 -1.06 -5.88
C LEU A 115 2.93 -1.89 -4.83
N ILE A 116 1.71 -2.34 -5.15
CA ILE A 116 0.97 -3.25 -4.29
C ILE A 116 1.45 -4.68 -4.58
N LEU A 117 2.26 -5.23 -3.68
CA LEU A 117 2.85 -6.56 -3.87
C LEU A 117 1.84 -7.68 -3.62
N PRO A 118 1.65 -8.59 -4.59
CA PRO A 118 0.94 -9.86 -4.38
C PRO A 118 1.56 -10.68 -3.26
N LYS A 119 0.73 -11.43 -2.53
CA LYS A 119 1.20 -12.31 -1.46
C LYS A 119 2.24 -13.32 -1.93
N SER A 120 2.12 -13.83 -3.16
CA SER A 120 3.07 -14.76 -3.78
C SER A 120 4.50 -14.21 -3.87
N ARG A 121 4.67 -12.88 -3.91
CA ARG A 121 5.97 -12.18 -3.97
C ARG A 121 6.41 -11.58 -2.65
N LYS A 122 5.63 -11.72 -1.57
CA LYS A 122 6.08 -11.32 -0.22
C LYS A 122 7.10 -12.35 0.25
N ALA A 123 8.38 -11.96 0.31
CA ALA A 123 9.41 -12.79 0.92
C ALA A 123 8.95 -13.20 2.32
N LYS A 124 8.93 -14.52 2.59
CA LYS A 124 8.77 -15.02 3.95
C LYS A 124 9.94 -14.44 4.75
N SER A 125 9.68 -13.45 5.61
CA SER A 125 10.65 -13.11 6.64
C SER A 125 10.77 -14.35 7.51
N SER A 126 11.83 -15.12 7.29
CA SER A 126 12.21 -16.21 8.19
C SER A 126 12.27 -15.61 9.58
N ALA A 127 11.38 -16.10 10.45
CA ALA A 127 11.55 -15.99 11.88
C ALA A 127 12.93 -16.59 12.17
N ARG A 128 13.84 -15.77 12.67
CA ARG A 128 15.11 -16.25 13.19
C ARG A 128 14.81 -16.62 14.63
N ASP A 129 14.51 -17.91 14.80
CA ASP A 129 14.46 -18.63 16.06
C ASP A 129 15.82 -18.53 16.75
N SER A 130 15.84 -18.05 18.00
CA SER A 130 16.88 -18.24 19.03
C SER A 130 16.38 -17.67 20.36
#